data_AF-A0A2D7FQ39-F1
#
_entry.id   AF-A0A2D7FQ39-F1
#
_cell.length_a   1.000
_cell.length_b   1.000
_cell.length_c   1.000
_cell.angle_alpha   90.00
_cell.angle_beta   90.00
_cell.angle_gamma   90.00
#
_symmetry.space_group_name_H-M   'P 1'
#
loop_
_entity.id
_entity.type
_entity.pdbx_description
1 polymer ?
#
loop_
_entity_poly.entity_id
_entity_poly.type
_entity_poly.pdbx_seq_one_letter_code
_entity_poly.pdbx_strand_id
1 'polypeptide(L)'
;MKNKTLLSLTVIAALAPVLAACGLGYSKNPPNEFNVVRRAPLILPPDFELRPPSNSEAAPVIATGAELARLVVLRTPSSEKQPDAVEQRLLDKASKDGVYGNGVRDAMQNERSGKASIDADLVENLTRDQAEVSAE
;
A
#
# COMPACT_ATOMS: atom_id res chain seq x y z
N MET A 1 23.40 -75.19 -34.68
CA MET A 1 22.85 -74.27 -33.66
C MET A 1 23.69 -73.01 -33.49
N LYS A 2 25.03 -73.08 -33.53
CA LYS A 2 25.95 -71.92 -33.40
C LYS A 2 25.82 -70.86 -34.52
N ASN A 3 25.47 -71.28 -35.75
CA ASN A 3 25.29 -70.39 -36.90
C ASN A 3 23.98 -69.56 -36.83
N LYS A 4 22.89 -70.15 -36.32
CA LYS A 4 21.62 -69.45 -36.14
C LYS A 4 21.70 -68.41 -35.02
N THR A 5 22.43 -68.69 -33.94
CA THR A 5 22.67 -67.73 -32.85
C THR A 5 23.58 -66.59 -33.28
N LEU A 6 24.61 -66.86 -34.11
CA LEU A 6 25.47 -65.82 -34.67
C LEU A 6 24.70 -64.91 -35.65
N LEU A 7 23.83 -65.47 -36.49
CA LEU A 7 22.98 -64.69 -37.40
C LEU A 7 21.94 -63.85 -36.67
N SER A 8 21.36 -64.37 -35.58
CA SER A 8 20.46 -63.58 -34.73
C SER A 8 21.19 -62.41 -34.05
N LEU A 9 22.41 -62.64 -33.55
CA LEU A 9 23.21 -61.61 -32.89
C LEU A 9 23.60 -60.47 -33.86
N THR A 10 23.97 -60.80 -35.10
CA THR A 10 24.32 -59.78 -36.11
C THR A 10 23.11 -58.95 -36.53
N VAL A 11 21.94 -59.57 -36.67
CA VAL A 11 20.69 -58.86 -36.97
C VAL A 11 20.31 -57.90 -35.83
N ILE A 12 20.41 -58.33 -34.58
CA ILE A 12 20.11 -57.49 -33.41
C ILE A 12 21.11 -56.33 -33.31
N ALA A 13 22.40 -56.58 -33.52
CA ALA A 13 23.44 -55.55 -33.48
C ALA A 13 23.27 -54.47 -34.57
N ALA A 14 22.74 -54.85 -35.74
CA ALA A 14 22.46 -53.89 -36.82
C ALA A 14 21.16 -53.10 -36.60
N LEU A 15 20.14 -53.69 -35.96
CA LEU A 15 18.83 -53.07 -35.76
C LEU A 15 18.77 -52.16 -34.51
N ALA A 16 19.55 -52.48 -33.48
CA ALA A 16 19.61 -51.70 -32.24
C ALA A 16 19.95 -50.21 -32.41
N PRO A 17 20.95 -49.79 -33.22
CA PRO A 17 21.25 -48.36 -33.41
C PRO A 17 20.18 -47.61 -34.21
N VAL A 18 19.45 -48.29 -35.09
CA VAL A 18 18.34 -47.69 -35.87
C VAL A 18 17.14 -47.41 -34.95
N LEU A 19 16.83 -48.33 -34.02
CA LEU A 19 15.83 -48.09 -32.98
C LEU A 19 16.30 -47.00 -31.98
N ALA A 20 17.59 -46.94 -31.67
CA ALA A 20 18.14 -45.94 -30.77
C ALA A 20 18.03 -44.51 -31.32
N ALA A 21 18.17 -44.33 -32.63
CA ALA A 21 18.00 -43.04 -33.29
C ALA A 21 16.53 -42.56 -33.28
N CYS A 22 15.57 -43.47 -33.23
CA CYS A 22 14.14 -43.19 -33.26
C CYS A 22 13.50 -43.40 -31.88
N GLY A 23 13.83 -42.55 -30.90
CA GLY A 23 13.01 -42.40 -29.69
C GLY A 23 13.65 -42.76 -28.34
N LEU A 24 14.92 -43.15 -28.30
CA LEU A 24 15.66 -43.12 -27.04
C LEU A 24 16.01 -41.66 -26.73
N GLY A 25 15.13 -40.97 -26.01
CA GLY A 25 15.14 -39.52 -25.76
C GLY A 25 16.33 -38.95 -24.97
N TYR A 26 17.55 -39.42 -25.23
CA TYR A 26 18.82 -38.93 -24.69
C TYR A 26 19.19 -37.52 -25.18
N SER A 27 18.47 -36.98 -26.16
CA SER A 27 18.62 -35.61 -26.67
C SER A 27 17.27 -34.88 -26.71
N LYS A 28 16.42 -35.08 -25.70
CA LYS A 28 15.29 -34.19 -25.47
C LYS A 28 15.85 -32.83 -25.04
N ASN A 29 15.98 -31.93 -26.01
CA ASN A 29 16.06 -30.50 -25.75
C ASN A 29 14.62 -29.99 -25.74
N PRO A 30 13.89 -30.04 -24.60
CA PRO A 30 12.60 -29.41 -24.53
C PRO A 30 12.78 -27.93 -24.89
N PRO A 31 11.89 -27.35 -25.73
CA PRO A 31 11.96 -25.93 -26.03
C PRO A 31 11.86 -25.17 -24.70
N ASN A 32 12.85 -24.31 -24.43
CA ASN A 32 12.92 -23.56 -23.20
C ASN A 32 11.70 -22.63 -23.08
N GLU A 33 10.76 -23.00 -22.21
CA GLU A 33 9.51 -22.28 -21.96
C GLU A 33 9.72 -20.88 -21.36
N PHE A 34 10.93 -20.58 -20.88
CA PHE A 34 11.30 -19.26 -20.38
C PHE A 34 12.06 -18.41 -21.40
N ASN A 35 12.26 -18.91 -22.62
CA ASN A 35 12.94 -18.16 -23.67
C ASN A 35 11.99 -17.09 -24.26
N VAL A 36 12.16 -15.84 -23.81
CA VAL A 36 11.36 -14.70 -24.30
C VAL A 36 11.99 -14.14 -25.58
N VAL A 37 11.40 -14.48 -26.73
CA VAL A 37 11.76 -13.85 -28.01
C VAL A 37 11.08 -12.48 -28.10
N ARG A 38 11.85 -11.40 -27.88
CA ARG A 38 11.33 -10.04 -28.04
C ARG A 38 11.27 -9.68 -29.52
N ARG A 39 10.07 -9.47 -30.06
CA ARG A 39 9.87 -8.83 -31.36
C ARG A 39 9.83 -7.32 -31.17
N ALA A 40 10.38 -6.56 -32.10
CA ALA A 40 10.18 -5.12 -32.12
C ALA A 40 8.67 -4.82 -32.18
N PRO A 41 8.16 -3.86 -31.40
CA PRO A 41 6.75 -3.49 -31.47
C PRO A 41 6.42 -3.02 -32.89
N LEU A 42 5.43 -3.66 -33.51
CA LEU A 42 4.95 -3.31 -34.86
C LEU A 42 4.00 -2.10 -34.87
N ILE A 43 3.73 -1.55 -33.69
CA ILE A 43 2.85 -0.39 -33.51
C ILE A 43 3.77 0.74 -33.06
N LEU A 44 3.87 1.76 -33.90
CA LEU A 44 4.43 3.02 -33.48
C LEU A 44 3.41 3.67 -32.52
N PRO A 45 3.75 3.94 -31.26
CA PRO A 45 2.85 4.68 -30.39
C PRO A 45 2.54 6.04 -31.04
N PRO A 46 1.31 6.56 -30.90
CA PRO A 46 1.00 7.90 -31.39
C PRO A 46 1.95 8.90 -30.73
N ASP A 47 2.47 9.83 -31.53
CA ASP A 47 3.37 10.88 -31.06
C ASP A 47 2.60 11.81 -30.12
N PHE A 48 2.66 11.52 -28.81
CA PHE A 48 2.19 12.44 -27.79
C PHE A 48 3.28 13.50 -27.59
N GLU A 49 3.23 14.57 -28.38
CA GLU A 49 3.97 15.82 -28.11
C GLU A 49 3.37 16.57 -26.91
N LEU A 50 3.05 15.84 -25.84
CA LEU A 50 2.66 16.46 -24.58
C LEU A 50 3.91 17.08 -24.00
N ARG A 51 3.95 18.41 -24.00
CA ARG A 51 4.94 19.16 -23.25
C ARG A 51 4.88 18.68 -21.80
N PRO A 52 6.00 18.26 -21.19
CA PRO A 52 6.03 18.00 -19.77
C PRO A 52 5.42 19.23 -19.05
N PRO A 53 4.51 19.02 -18.07
CA PRO A 53 3.96 20.13 -17.32
C PRO A 53 5.11 20.95 -16.76
N SER A 54 4.99 22.28 -16.83
CA SER A 54 6.05 23.14 -16.34
C SER A 54 6.27 22.89 -14.84
N ASN A 55 7.51 22.96 -14.35
CA ASN A 55 7.80 22.82 -12.91
C ASN A 55 7.10 23.89 -12.04
N SER A 56 6.41 24.85 -12.65
CA SER A 56 5.63 25.91 -11.99
C SER A 56 4.14 25.61 -11.91
N GLU A 57 3.64 24.56 -12.58
CA GLU A 57 2.27 24.11 -12.37
C GLU A 57 2.20 23.42 -11.00
N ALA A 58 1.27 23.87 -10.15
CA ALA A 58 0.99 23.18 -8.90
C ALA A 58 0.65 21.72 -9.22
N ALA A 59 1.43 20.78 -8.67
CA ALA A 59 1.13 19.37 -8.79
C ALA A 59 -0.30 19.12 -8.27
N PRO A 60 -1.10 18.28 -8.96
CA PRO A 60 -2.43 17.95 -8.48
C PRO A 60 -2.31 17.34 -7.09
N VAL A 61 -3.06 17.87 -6.12
CA VAL A 61 -3.10 17.31 -4.76
C VAL A 61 -3.73 15.93 -4.86
N ILE A 62 -2.90 14.89 -4.74
CA ILE A 62 -3.37 13.51 -4.69
C ILE A 62 -3.90 13.28 -3.28
N ALA A 63 -5.21 13.41 -3.11
CA ALA A 63 -5.88 13.04 -1.87
C ALA A 63 -5.60 11.56 -1.58
N THR A 64 -5.19 11.26 -0.35
CA THR A 64 -4.96 9.87 0.05
C THR A 64 -6.27 9.06 -0.04
N GLY A 65 -6.19 7.74 -0.20
CA GLY A 65 -7.41 6.91 -0.29
C GLY A 65 -8.37 7.09 0.91
N ALA A 66 -7.82 7.35 2.09
CA ALA A 66 -8.60 7.65 3.29
C ALA A 66 -9.34 9.00 3.19
N GLU A 67 -8.72 10.00 2.57
CA GLU A 67 -9.27 11.33 2.38
C GLU A 67 -10.37 11.34 1.30
N LEU A 68 -10.16 10.60 0.21
CA LEU A 68 -11.19 10.35 -0.81
C LEU A 68 -12.39 9.60 -0.22
N ALA A 69 -12.15 8.55 0.57
CA ALA A 69 -13.21 7.81 1.24
C ALA A 69 -14.01 8.72 2.19
N ARG A 70 -13.33 9.57 2.97
CA ARG A 70 -13.99 10.57 3.81
C ARG A 70 -14.85 11.53 2.98
N LEU A 71 -14.33 12.08 1.89
CA LEU A 71 -15.08 13.01 1.04
C LEU A 71 -16.35 12.37 0.46
N VAL A 72 -16.25 11.13 -0.01
CA VAL A 72 -17.38 10.38 -0.59
C VAL A 72 -18.43 10.04 0.47
N VAL A 73 -18.00 9.61 1.66
CA VAL A 73 -18.91 9.21 2.73
C VAL A 73 -19.59 10.42 3.40
N LEU A 74 -18.83 11.49 3.65
CA LEU A 74 -19.33 12.67 4.37
C LEU A 74 -20.05 13.67 3.46
N ARG A 75 -19.84 13.61 2.13
CA ARG A 75 -20.48 14.39 1.04
C ARG A 75 -20.32 15.92 1.11
N THR A 76 -20.08 16.46 2.28
CA THR A 76 -19.69 17.85 2.56
C THR A 76 -18.63 17.76 3.65
N PRO A 77 -17.46 18.44 3.52
CA PRO A 77 -16.64 18.64 4.71
C PRO A 77 -17.57 19.32 5.71
N SER A 78 -17.75 18.71 6.87
CA SER A 78 -18.45 19.33 7.98
C SER A 78 -17.81 20.70 8.14
N SER A 79 -18.51 21.75 7.73
CA SER A 79 -18.20 23.09 8.21
C SER A 79 -18.40 22.92 9.71
N GLU A 80 -17.31 22.73 10.45
CA GLU A 80 -17.31 22.78 11.90
C GLU A 80 -17.83 24.18 12.22
N LYS A 81 -19.15 24.26 12.41
CA LYS A 81 -19.79 25.49 12.80
C LYS A 81 -19.37 25.66 14.25
N GLN A 82 -18.31 26.45 14.45
CA GLN A 82 -17.87 26.80 15.79
C GLN A 82 -19.09 27.38 16.52
N PRO A 83 -19.48 26.82 17.67
CA PRO A 83 -20.69 27.25 18.37
C PRO A 83 -20.55 28.72 18.75
N ASP A 84 -21.61 29.49 18.52
CA ASP A 84 -21.68 30.90 18.92
C ASP A 84 -21.64 31.05 20.45
N ALA A 85 -21.33 32.22 20.96
CA ALA A 85 -21.18 32.46 22.40
C ALA A 85 -22.43 32.05 23.22
N VAL A 86 -23.63 32.26 22.67
CA VAL A 86 -24.88 31.83 23.31
C VAL A 86 -25.02 30.32 23.28
N GLU A 87 -24.65 29.68 22.17
CA GLU A 87 -24.68 28.23 22.00
C GLU A 87 -23.69 27.54 22.95
N GLN A 88 -22.50 28.11 23.14
CA GLN A 88 -21.52 27.63 24.12
C GLN A 88 -22.07 27.64 25.54
N ARG A 89 -22.79 28.70 25.95
CA ARG A 89 -23.41 28.77 27.29
C ARG A 89 -24.52 27.75 27.49
N LEU A 90 -25.30 27.47 26.44
CA LEU A 90 -26.33 26.44 26.49
C LEU A 90 -25.72 25.04 26.59
N LEU A 91 -24.63 24.80 25.84
CA LEU A 91 -23.89 23.55 25.86
C LEU A 91 -23.25 23.30 27.23
N ASP A 92 -22.60 24.31 27.82
CA ASP A 92 -22.01 24.24 29.17
C ASP A 92 -23.05 23.87 30.24
N LYS A 93 -24.22 24.50 30.17
CA LYS A 93 -25.33 24.19 31.07
C LYS A 93 -25.90 22.78 30.84
N ALA A 94 -25.91 22.30 29.60
CA ALA A 94 -26.40 20.98 29.25
C ALA A 94 -25.38 19.87 29.58
N SER A 95 -24.08 20.16 29.48
CA SER A 95 -23.01 19.19 29.68
C SER A 95 -22.76 18.86 31.15
N LYS A 96 -23.22 19.70 32.09
CA LYS A 96 -23.02 19.49 33.54
C LYS A 96 -21.56 19.19 33.87
N ASP A 97 -20.65 20.04 33.36
CA ASP A 97 -19.19 19.90 33.46
C ASP A 97 -18.59 18.67 32.74
N GLY A 98 -19.37 17.93 31.97
CA GLY A 98 -18.90 16.81 31.14
C GLY A 98 -18.25 17.25 29.82
N VAL A 99 -17.40 16.38 29.25
CA VAL A 99 -16.77 16.61 27.94
C VAL A 99 -17.80 16.39 26.82
N TYR A 100 -17.91 17.34 25.89
CA TYR A 100 -18.86 17.29 24.76
C TYR A 100 -18.19 17.62 23.41
N GLY A 101 -18.90 17.33 22.32
CA GLY A 101 -18.44 17.61 20.96
C GLY A 101 -17.19 16.79 20.58
N ASN A 102 -16.24 17.44 19.91
CA ASN A 102 -15.02 16.79 19.41
C ASN A 102 -14.10 16.27 20.53
N GLY A 103 -14.20 16.82 21.74
CA GLY A 103 -13.36 16.41 22.88
C GLY A 103 -13.67 15.01 23.44
N VAL A 104 -14.81 14.41 23.10
CA VAL A 104 -15.22 13.08 23.63
C VAL A 104 -14.23 12.00 23.22
N ARG A 105 -13.71 12.05 21.98
CA ARG A 105 -12.73 11.05 21.52
C ARG A 105 -11.41 11.17 22.26
N ASP A 106 -10.99 12.39 22.57
CA ASP A 106 -9.76 12.64 23.32
C ASP A 106 -9.92 12.24 24.79
N ALA A 107 -11.09 12.51 25.40
CA ALA A 107 -11.42 12.03 26.73
C ALA A 107 -11.38 10.48 26.80
N MET A 108 -12.03 9.79 25.86
CA MET A 108 -12.01 8.32 25.78
C MET A 108 -10.58 7.78 25.56
N GLN A 109 -9.76 8.47 24.77
CA GLN A 109 -8.37 8.08 24.53
C GLN A 109 -7.48 8.33 25.76
N ASN A 110 -7.73 9.42 26.50
CA ASN A 110 -7.05 9.73 27.76
C ASN A 110 -7.40 8.70 28.83
N GLU A 111 -8.68 8.38 28.99
CA GLU A 111 -9.16 7.30 29.85
C GLU A 111 -8.50 5.96 29.49
N ARG A 112 -8.47 5.62 28.20
CA ARG A 112 -7.84 4.39 27.71
C ARG A 112 -6.33 4.35 27.91
N SER A 113 -5.66 5.48 27.78
CA SER A 113 -4.20 5.59 27.92
C SER A 113 -3.74 5.79 29.36
N GLY A 114 -4.67 5.93 30.32
CA GLY A 114 -4.37 6.13 31.74
C GLY A 114 -3.67 7.46 32.03
N LYS A 115 -3.59 8.36 31.06
CA LYS A 115 -3.11 9.72 31.25
C LYS A 115 -4.35 10.57 31.56
N ALA A 116 -4.60 10.83 32.83
CA ALA A 116 -5.49 11.92 33.19
C ALA A 116 -4.98 13.17 32.48
N SER A 117 -5.80 13.81 31.65
CA SER A 117 -5.47 15.12 31.12
C SER A 117 -5.17 16.00 32.32
N ILE A 118 -3.90 16.38 32.49
CA ILE A 118 -3.55 17.38 33.47
C ILE A 118 -4.29 18.63 33.05
N ASP A 119 -5.07 19.18 33.97
CA ASP A 119 -5.88 20.37 33.73
C ASP A 119 -5.01 21.47 33.12
N ALA A 120 -5.50 22.14 32.07
CA ALA A 120 -4.71 23.10 31.30
C ALA A 120 -4.19 24.23 32.20
N ASP A 121 -4.98 24.63 33.18
CA ASP A 121 -4.63 25.62 34.19
C ASP A 121 -3.47 25.16 35.08
N LEU A 122 -3.41 23.85 35.36
CA LEU A 122 -2.33 23.24 36.15
C LEU A 122 -1.03 23.18 35.35
N VAL A 123 -1.11 22.89 34.05
CA VAL A 123 0.06 22.94 33.15
C VAL A 123 0.57 24.37 33.04
N GLU A 124 -0.31 25.35 32.88
CA GLU A 124 0.07 26.77 32.78
C GLU A 124 0.77 27.26 34.07
N ASN A 125 0.21 26.93 35.23
CA ASN A 125 0.82 27.24 36.53
C ASN A 125 2.18 26.56 36.70
N LEU A 126 2.30 25.28 36.33
CA LEU A 126 3.57 24.55 36.41
C LEU A 126 4.63 25.15 35.47
N THR A 127 4.26 25.53 34.24
CA THR A 127 5.19 26.20 33.33
C THR A 127 5.60 27.57 33.82
N ARG A 128 4.69 28.31 34.46
CA ARG A 128 4.99 29.60 35.07
C ARG A 128 5.96 29.45 36.24
N ASP A 129 5.74 28.49 37.13
CA ASP A 129 6.64 28.20 38.26
C ASP A 129 8.04 27.79 37.77
N GLN A 130 8.13 26.97 36.71
CA GLN A 130 9.42 26.60 36.11
C GLN A 130 10.14 27.80 35.47
N ALA A 131 9.40 28.75 34.91
CA ALA A 131 9.96 29.97 34.34
C ALA A 131 10.48 30.92 35.43
N GLU A 132 9.78 31.03 36.57
CA GLU A 132 10.21 31.85 37.72
C GLU A 132 11.48 31.27 38.37
N VAL A 133 11.60 29.95 38.50
CA VAL A 133 12.82 29.28 39.02
C VAL A 133 14.04 29.46 38.11
N SER A 134 13.83 29.68 36.81
CA SER A 134 14.92 29.89 35.84
C SER A 134 15.40 31.34 35.74
N ALA A 135 14.71 32.27 36.40
CA ALA A 135 14.98 33.70 36.37
C ALA A 135 15.77 34.21 37.60
N GLU A 136 16.11 33.32 38.53
CA GLU A 136 16.98 33.55 39.70
C GLU A 136 18.34 32.86 39.49
#